data_AF-A0A8C8K6P4-F1
#
_entry.id   AF-A0A8C8K6P4-F1
#
_cell.length_a   1.000
_cell.length_b   1.000
_cell.length_c   1.000
_cell.angle_alpha   90.00
_cell.angle_beta   90.00
_cell.angle_gamma   90.00
#
_symmetry.space_group_name_H-M   'P 1'
#
loop_
_entity.id
_entity.type
_entity.pdbx_description
1 polymer ?
#
loop_
_entity_poly.entity_id
_entity_poly.type
_entity_poly.pdbx_seq_one_letter_code
_entity_poly.pdbx_strand_id
1 'polypeptide(L)'
;VHCKCSRTVLRSGLVKPYHLVKPVSVTILPERSSHHQDNLPKLPVPPLRQTFERYLLMLEPLLSEEELDHTRKLVKEFLIPGGVGDRLQRSLERRASNKGNWLTEWWMQSAYLDSRMPVAVYSSPGVALPRMTFQDRQGQMRFAAKLIAGVLDFKKMIDSETLPIEYLGGKPLCMDQYYQILSSCRIPGPKRDTVVNHAVGKVAPTHITVVHNFQFFVLDVYNSDGSPLTVDQIYMQLEKVWNSSLQSNKEPIGILTSQHRNTWGKAYNNLIKDKTNKESVRAIQKSIFTVCLDAPMPQMSEQRYQSRVAAQMLHGGGSRWNSGNRWFDKTLQFIVGEDGTCGLVYEHAPAEGPPIVFLVDHVVEYMRRMEVVRTPMTPLPMPPKLRFNITPEVKKDIESAKQNMNIMSHDLDVNVVFFSDYGRNVPRAHKLSPDAFIQMALQLAYFRMYKMCCSTYESASLRMFALGRTDTIRSCSNESLNFVQAMEDPAKPNAEKVFLLDKACQAHREYTHMAIHGQAIDRHLLGLKLQAIEELTSMPEIFMDTAYAVAEHFHLSTSQAGAKTDCVMCFGPMVPDGYGVCYNPMTDHINIAITAFNSCEETHAANFGRGVKKALRDMRSLLEETANAKQ
;
A
#
# COMPACT_ATOMS: atom_id res chain seq x y z
N VAL A 1 -19.56 76.30 6.90
CA VAL A 1 -20.13 77.02 8.06
C VAL A 1 -19.95 76.14 9.28
N HIS A 2 -19.08 76.53 10.22
CA HIS A 2 -18.87 76.00 11.60
C HIS A 2 -18.64 74.48 11.82
N CYS A 3 -18.00 73.96 12.86
CA CYS A 3 -16.86 74.30 13.73
C CYS A 3 -16.57 72.98 14.51
N LYS A 4 -15.28 72.70 14.77
CA LYS A 4 -14.65 71.80 15.77
C LYS A 4 -15.52 70.80 16.59
N CYS A 5 -15.10 69.52 16.64
CA CYS A 5 -14.43 68.93 17.82
C CYS A 5 -13.89 67.51 17.56
N SER A 6 -12.64 67.27 17.97
CA SER A 6 -11.94 65.98 17.93
C SER A 6 -12.20 65.13 19.17
N ARG A 7 -12.23 63.80 19.04
CA ARG A 7 -11.72 62.88 20.08
C ARG A 7 -11.15 61.60 19.46
N THR A 8 -9.85 61.47 19.62
CA THR A 8 -8.99 60.34 19.29
C THR A 8 -9.21 59.20 20.30
N VAL A 9 -9.41 57.97 19.84
CA VAL A 9 -9.31 56.76 20.67
C VAL A 9 -8.10 55.95 20.22
N LEU A 10 -7.27 55.57 21.19
CA LEU A 10 -5.98 54.92 21.04
C LEU A 10 -6.07 53.56 20.31
N ARG A 11 -5.11 53.34 19.41
CA ARG A 11 -4.72 52.01 18.89
C ARG A 11 -3.91 51.27 19.96
N SER A 12 -4.33 50.06 20.32
CA SER A 12 -3.47 49.03 20.91
C SER A 12 -3.37 47.85 19.94
N GLY A 13 -2.15 47.35 19.76
CA GLY A 13 -1.76 46.47 18.65
C GLY A 13 -2.37 45.07 18.71
N LEU A 14 -2.94 44.65 17.57
CA LEU A 14 -3.23 43.26 17.29
C LEU A 14 -1.92 42.51 17.07
N VAL A 15 -1.57 41.66 18.03
CA VAL A 15 -0.54 40.63 17.90
C VAL A 15 -0.95 39.69 16.75
N LYS A 16 -0.08 39.58 15.74
CA LYS A 16 -0.26 38.64 14.63
C LYS A 16 -0.22 37.20 15.17
N PRO A 17 -1.24 36.36 14.93
CA PRO A 17 -1.12 34.94 15.18
C PRO A 17 -0.16 34.35 14.15
N TYR A 18 0.87 33.66 14.66
CA TYR A 18 1.81 32.87 13.88
C TYR A 18 1.09 31.83 13.01
N HIS A 19 1.67 31.63 11.83
CA HIS A 19 1.13 30.88 10.71
C HIS A 19 0.60 29.47 11.06
N LEU A 20 -0.68 29.27 10.79
CA LEU A 20 -1.38 28.00 10.78
C LEU A 20 -0.90 27.11 9.62
N VAL A 21 -0.47 25.89 9.92
CA VAL A 21 -0.29 24.84 8.92
C VAL A 21 -1.68 24.37 8.48
N LYS A 22 -2.11 24.76 7.27
CA LYS A 22 -3.33 24.28 6.62
C LYS A 22 -3.21 22.77 6.30
N PRO A 23 -4.33 22.03 6.23
CA PRO A 23 -4.32 20.62 5.84
C PRO A 23 -3.70 20.48 4.45
N VAL A 24 -2.73 19.58 4.32
CA VAL A 24 -2.01 19.34 3.08
C VAL A 24 -2.95 18.64 2.12
N SER A 25 -3.53 19.44 1.24
CA SER A 25 -4.21 18.99 0.04
C SER A 25 -3.19 19.01 -1.09
N VAL A 26 -3.02 17.89 -1.78
CA VAL A 26 -2.20 17.80 -2.98
C VAL A 26 -2.70 18.85 -3.98
N THR A 27 -1.88 19.87 -4.25
CA THR A 27 -2.18 20.93 -5.22
C THR A 27 -1.58 20.52 -6.56
N ILE A 28 -2.28 20.74 -7.67
CA ILE A 28 -1.91 20.24 -9.00
C ILE A 28 -1.43 21.41 -9.86
N LEU A 29 -0.21 21.34 -10.40
CA LEU A 29 0.33 22.31 -11.37
C LEU A 29 0.84 21.61 -12.66
N PRO A 30 0.64 22.20 -13.85
CA PRO A 30 1.13 21.66 -15.11
C PRO A 30 2.57 22.12 -15.40
N GLU A 31 3.57 21.39 -14.89
CA GLU A 31 4.97 21.49 -15.35
C GLU A 31 5.40 20.15 -15.96
N ARG A 32 6.36 20.18 -16.90
CA ARG A 32 6.87 18.98 -17.59
C ARG A 32 7.62 18.06 -16.60
N SER A 33 7.32 16.76 -16.64
CA SER A 33 7.69 15.78 -15.61
C SER A 33 9.21 15.55 -15.47
N SER A 34 9.98 15.65 -16.56
CA SER A 34 11.44 15.47 -16.54
C SER A 34 12.17 16.58 -15.78
N HIS A 35 11.85 17.85 -16.07
CA HIS A 35 12.44 19.00 -15.35
C HIS A 35 12.07 19.00 -13.86
N HIS A 36 10.85 18.56 -13.52
CA HIS A 36 10.44 18.40 -12.12
C HIS A 36 11.28 17.38 -11.37
N GLN A 37 11.55 16.21 -11.96
CA GLN A 37 12.33 15.15 -11.32
C GLN A 37 13.78 15.56 -11.06
N ASP A 38 14.40 16.27 -12.00
CA ASP A 38 15.78 16.74 -11.87
C ASP A 38 15.98 17.76 -10.72
N ASN A 39 14.91 18.45 -10.32
CA ASN A 39 14.94 19.46 -9.26
C ASN A 39 14.61 18.89 -7.87
N LEU A 40 14.28 17.60 -7.74
CA LEU A 40 14.03 17.00 -6.43
C LEU A 40 15.33 16.75 -5.67
N PRO A 41 15.36 16.97 -4.35
CA PRO A 41 16.52 16.65 -3.54
C PRO A 41 16.81 15.14 -3.55
N LYS A 42 18.08 14.77 -3.49
CA LYS A 42 18.48 13.38 -3.23
C LYS A 42 18.08 12.97 -1.81
N LEU A 43 17.80 11.69 -1.61
CA LEU A 43 17.53 11.15 -0.28
C LEU A 43 18.78 11.35 0.61
N PRO A 44 18.65 12.02 1.78
CA PRO A 44 19.77 12.24 2.69
C PRO A 44 20.21 10.93 3.35
N VAL A 45 21.43 10.94 3.91
CA VAL A 45 21.88 9.94 4.89
C VAL A 45 21.82 10.62 6.26
N PRO A 46 21.00 10.14 7.20
CA PRO A 46 20.93 10.73 8.54
C PRO A 46 22.28 10.66 9.27
N PRO A 47 22.54 11.55 10.25
CA PRO A 47 23.72 11.42 11.09
C PRO A 47 23.71 10.12 11.89
N LEU A 48 24.85 9.42 11.93
CA LEU A 48 24.98 8.13 12.60
C LEU A 48 24.52 8.17 14.07
N ARG A 49 25.02 9.14 14.84
CA ARG A 49 24.66 9.30 16.26
C ARG A 49 23.16 9.53 16.45
N GLN A 50 22.54 10.37 15.62
CA GLN A 50 21.08 10.63 15.67
C GLN A 50 20.29 9.33 15.50
N THR A 51 20.69 8.49 14.54
CA THR A 51 20.02 7.22 14.28
C THR A 51 20.08 6.28 15.47
N PHE A 52 21.24 6.15 16.11
CA PHE A 52 21.40 5.24 17.24
C PHE A 52 20.84 5.76 18.57
N GLU A 53 20.83 7.08 18.80
CA GLU A 53 20.11 7.70 19.93
C GLU A 53 18.61 7.40 19.83
N ARG A 54 18.02 7.55 18.63
CA ARG A 54 16.61 7.25 18.39
C ARG A 54 16.30 5.76 18.38
N TYR A 55 17.23 4.93 17.92
CA TYR A 55 17.11 3.47 18.00
C TYR A 55 16.96 3.01 19.44
N LEU A 56 17.80 3.51 20.36
CA LEU A 56 17.70 3.18 21.78
C LEU A 56 16.38 3.67 22.39
N LEU A 57 15.96 4.92 22.12
CA LEU A 57 14.67 5.45 22.60
C LEU A 57 13.47 4.63 22.12
N MET A 58 13.55 4.10 20.91
CA MET A 58 12.48 3.27 20.34
C MET A 58 12.39 1.88 20.98
N LEU A 59 13.51 1.36 21.50
CA LEU A 59 13.55 0.06 22.17
C LEU A 59 13.05 0.09 23.61
N GLU A 60 13.10 1.24 24.28
CA GLU A 60 12.66 1.43 25.67
C GLU A 60 11.28 0.81 25.99
N PRO A 61 10.21 1.02 25.20
CA PRO A 61 8.91 0.42 25.47
C PRO A 61 8.80 -1.07 25.07
N LEU A 62 9.83 -1.64 24.43
CA LEU A 62 9.81 -2.99 23.86
C LEU A 62 10.65 -4.01 24.63
N LEU A 63 11.64 -3.54 25.39
CA LEU A 63 12.65 -4.40 26.02
C LEU A 63 12.67 -4.24 27.54
N SER A 64 13.23 -5.23 28.22
CA SER A 64 13.65 -5.08 29.61
C SER A 64 14.87 -4.17 29.73
N GLU A 65 15.12 -3.63 30.93
CA GLU A 65 16.29 -2.78 31.18
C GLU A 65 17.62 -3.52 30.95
N GLU A 66 17.67 -4.83 31.23
CA GLU A 66 18.85 -5.67 31.01
C GLU A 66 19.20 -5.81 29.52
N GLU A 67 18.20 -6.11 28.68
CA GLU A 67 18.36 -6.20 27.22
C GLU A 67 18.74 -4.84 26.61
N LEU A 68 18.14 -3.76 27.13
CA LEU A 68 18.46 -2.41 26.69
C LEU A 68 19.89 -2.01 27.08
N ASP A 69 20.36 -2.37 28.28
CA ASP A 69 21.73 -2.13 28.73
C ASP A 69 22.77 -2.88 27.89
N HIS A 70 22.46 -4.11 27.47
CA HIS A 70 23.26 -4.83 26.49
C HIS A 70 23.36 -4.07 25.17
N THR A 71 22.22 -3.64 24.64
CA THR A 71 22.14 -2.87 23.38
C THR A 71 22.93 -1.55 23.48
N ARG A 72 22.84 -0.83 24.61
CA ARG A 72 23.58 0.42 24.86
C ARG A 72 25.10 0.21 24.78
N LYS A 73 25.61 -0.93 25.26
CA LYS A 73 27.04 -1.27 25.15
C LYS A 73 27.45 -1.49 23.69
N LEU A 74 26.67 -2.25 22.93
CA LEU A 74 26.91 -2.48 21.50
C LEU A 74 26.85 -1.18 20.68
N VAL A 75 25.87 -0.32 20.95
CA VAL A 75 25.78 1.01 20.32
C VAL A 75 27.00 1.86 20.65
N LYS A 76 27.44 1.88 21.91
CA LYS A 76 28.63 2.64 22.33
C LYS A 76 29.88 2.15 21.58
N GLU A 77 30.04 0.85 21.41
CA GLU A 77 31.15 0.27 20.65
C GLU A 77 31.06 0.60 19.15
N PHE A 78 29.87 0.47 18.56
CA PHE A 78 29.63 0.77 17.15
C PHE A 78 29.91 2.24 16.80
N LEU A 79 29.68 3.16 17.76
CA LEU A 79 29.88 4.60 17.64
C LEU A 79 31.27 5.09 18.09
N ILE A 80 32.23 4.21 18.39
CA ILE A 80 33.60 4.63 18.69
C ILE A 80 34.16 5.41 17.49
N PRO A 81 34.76 6.60 17.68
CA PRO A 81 35.36 7.36 16.59
C PRO A 81 36.40 6.54 15.82
N GLY A 82 36.27 6.47 14.50
CA GLY A 82 37.11 5.62 13.63
C GLY A 82 36.73 4.12 13.62
N GLY A 83 35.73 3.73 14.40
CA GLY A 83 35.19 2.37 14.51
C GLY A 83 34.38 1.92 13.29
N VAL A 84 33.64 0.83 13.46
CA VAL A 84 32.86 0.19 12.38
C VAL A 84 31.75 1.13 11.86
N GLY A 85 30.97 1.73 12.76
CA GLY A 85 29.86 2.61 12.37
C GLY A 85 30.32 3.82 11.56
N ASP A 86 31.40 4.47 11.99
CA ASP A 86 32.01 5.60 11.27
C ASP A 86 32.47 5.24 9.85
N ARG A 87 33.00 4.02 9.65
CA ARG A 87 33.41 3.56 8.31
C ARG A 87 32.19 3.32 7.43
N LEU A 88 31.19 2.59 7.93
CA LEU A 88 29.96 2.30 7.19
C LEU A 88 29.19 3.58 6.84
N GLN A 89 29.11 4.54 7.76
CA GLN A 89 28.52 5.86 7.53
C GLN A 89 29.19 6.57 6.35
N ARG A 90 30.52 6.68 6.37
CA ARG A 90 31.28 7.35 5.28
C ARG A 90 31.10 6.66 3.93
N SER A 91 31.03 5.33 3.91
CA SER A 91 30.76 4.58 2.69
C SER A 91 29.35 4.81 2.18
N LEU A 92 28.36 4.88 3.07
CA LEU A 92 26.98 5.18 2.72
C LEU A 92 26.81 6.61 2.18
N GLU A 93 27.49 7.59 2.78
CA GLU A 93 27.56 8.97 2.28
C GLU A 93 28.20 9.05 0.90
N ARG A 94 29.28 8.28 0.67
CA ARG A 94 29.89 8.13 -0.67
C ARG A 94 28.95 7.49 -1.67
N ARG A 95 28.14 6.51 -1.25
CA ARG A 95 27.08 5.94 -2.10
C ARG A 95 26.04 6.99 -2.47
N ALA A 96 25.63 7.83 -1.52
CA ALA A 96 24.65 8.89 -1.74
C ALA A 96 25.16 10.00 -2.67
N SER A 97 26.45 10.34 -2.63
CA SER A 97 27.02 11.29 -3.60
C SER A 97 27.03 10.72 -5.03
N ASN A 98 27.29 9.42 -5.18
CA ASN A 98 27.46 8.76 -6.47
C ASN A 98 26.17 8.23 -7.13
N LYS A 99 25.05 8.13 -6.41
CA LYS A 99 23.76 7.67 -6.94
C LYS A 99 22.71 8.79 -6.97
N GLY A 100 21.65 8.62 -7.78
CA GLY A 100 20.47 9.49 -7.74
C GLY A 100 19.66 9.31 -6.45
N ASN A 101 19.60 8.09 -5.95
CA ASN A 101 19.10 7.72 -4.63
C ASN A 101 19.92 6.52 -4.12
N TRP A 102 20.46 6.61 -2.90
CA TRP A 102 21.35 5.58 -2.36
C TRP A 102 20.62 4.29 -1.98
N LEU A 103 19.30 4.38 -1.72
CA LEU A 103 18.48 3.33 -1.14
C LEU A 103 17.65 2.57 -2.18
N THR A 104 17.13 3.23 -3.23
CA THR A 104 16.11 2.67 -4.13
C THR A 104 16.42 1.26 -4.63
N GLU A 105 17.65 1.02 -5.12
CA GLU A 105 18.05 -0.31 -5.61
C GLU A 105 18.06 -1.37 -4.49
N TRP A 106 18.64 -1.02 -3.34
CA TRP A 106 18.73 -1.92 -2.20
C TRP A 106 17.35 -2.23 -1.63
N TRP A 107 16.50 -1.22 -1.44
CA TRP A 107 15.13 -1.40 -0.96
C TRP A 107 14.31 -2.26 -1.91
N MET A 108 14.38 -1.99 -3.22
CA MET A 108 13.69 -2.78 -4.23
C MET A 108 14.11 -4.26 -4.17
N GLN A 109 15.42 -4.51 -4.05
CA GLN A 109 15.95 -5.87 -3.95
C GLN A 109 15.52 -6.55 -2.66
N SER A 110 15.80 -5.97 -1.49
CA SER A 110 15.60 -6.60 -0.20
C SER A 110 14.13 -6.78 0.17
N ALA A 111 13.29 -5.76 -0.07
CA ALA A 111 11.89 -5.77 0.34
C ALA A 111 11.01 -6.64 -0.58
N TYR A 112 11.34 -6.72 -1.87
CA TYR A 112 10.47 -7.36 -2.86
C TYR A 112 11.15 -8.46 -3.67
N LEU A 113 12.25 -8.17 -4.38
CA LEU A 113 12.78 -9.08 -5.40
C LEU A 113 13.49 -10.31 -4.82
N ASP A 114 14.14 -10.15 -3.66
CA ASP A 114 14.77 -11.24 -2.91
C ASP A 114 13.80 -11.91 -1.93
N SER A 115 12.64 -11.31 -1.64
CA SER A 115 11.58 -11.97 -0.89
C SER A 115 11.02 -13.15 -1.68
N ARG A 116 10.97 -14.32 -1.04
CA ARG A 116 10.58 -15.57 -1.68
C ARG A 116 9.17 -16.04 -1.31
N MET A 117 8.52 -15.36 -0.36
CA MET A 117 7.13 -15.59 -0.02
C MET A 117 6.23 -15.36 -1.25
N PRO A 118 5.13 -16.12 -1.39
CA PRO A 118 4.13 -15.86 -2.42
C PRO A 118 3.72 -14.39 -2.45
N VAL A 119 3.57 -13.79 -3.63
CA VAL A 119 3.16 -12.38 -3.69
C VAL A 119 1.69 -12.20 -3.28
N ALA A 120 0.83 -13.16 -3.58
CA ALA A 120 -0.54 -13.16 -3.09
C ALA A 120 -0.54 -13.24 -1.55
N VAL A 121 -1.37 -12.43 -0.89
CA VAL A 121 -1.43 -12.25 0.57
C VAL A 121 -0.22 -11.51 1.16
N TYR A 122 1.00 -12.01 0.99
CA TYR A 122 2.18 -11.53 1.72
C TYR A 122 2.84 -10.27 1.13
N SER A 123 2.54 -9.91 -0.12
CA SER A 123 3.19 -8.75 -0.75
C SER A 123 2.21 -7.86 -1.52
N SER A 124 1.42 -8.42 -2.43
CA SER A 124 0.50 -7.68 -3.29
C SER A 124 -0.75 -7.24 -2.53
N PRO A 125 -0.98 -5.94 -2.30
CA PRO A 125 -2.16 -5.49 -1.60
C PRO A 125 -3.42 -5.53 -2.48
N GLY A 126 -4.54 -5.86 -1.87
CA GLY A 126 -5.87 -5.78 -2.48
C GLY A 126 -6.54 -4.44 -2.17
N VAL A 127 -7.39 -3.95 -3.06
CA VAL A 127 -8.24 -2.77 -2.83
C VAL A 127 -9.66 -3.14 -3.18
N ALA A 128 -10.57 -3.06 -2.21
CA ALA A 128 -12.00 -3.21 -2.40
C ALA A 128 -12.65 -1.83 -2.62
N LEU A 129 -13.38 -1.69 -3.72
CA LEU A 129 -14.14 -0.50 -4.07
C LEU A 129 -15.60 -0.64 -3.61
N PRO A 130 -16.38 0.46 -3.60
CA PRO A 130 -17.82 0.38 -3.33
C PRO A 130 -18.52 -0.67 -4.20
N ARG A 131 -19.55 -1.31 -3.65
CA ARG A 131 -20.39 -2.24 -4.38
C ARG A 131 -21.13 -1.52 -5.51
N MET A 132 -21.10 -2.10 -6.70
CA MET A 132 -21.85 -1.63 -7.87
C MET A 132 -23.25 -2.25 -7.91
N THR A 133 -24.21 -1.55 -8.52
CA THR A 133 -25.64 -1.91 -8.53
C THR A 133 -26.14 -2.41 -9.89
N PHE A 134 -25.26 -2.90 -10.77
CA PHE A 134 -25.72 -3.52 -12.02
C PHE A 134 -26.46 -4.83 -11.73
N GLN A 135 -27.52 -5.09 -12.50
CA GLN A 135 -28.43 -6.22 -12.26
C GLN A 135 -28.19 -7.41 -13.19
N ASP A 136 -27.36 -7.24 -14.22
CA ASP A 136 -27.12 -8.25 -15.24
C ASP A 136 -25.71 -8.19 -15.82
N ARG A 137 -25.42 -9.18 -16.67
CA ARG A 137 -24.16 -9.30 -17.42
C ARG A 137 -23.87 -8.06 -18.26
N GLN A 138 -24.90 -7.47 -18.89
CA GLN A 138 -24.71 -6.29 -19.72
C GLN A 138 -24.16 -5.14 -18.87
N GLY A 139 -24.75 -4.90 -17.69
CA GLY A 139 -24.28 -3.91 -16.73
C GLY A 139 -22.85 -4.17 -16.24
N GLN A 140 -22.50 -5.43 -15.94
CA GLN A 140 -21.12 -5.80 -15.57
C GLN A 140 -20.12 -5.45 -16.69
N MET A 141 -20.41 -5.85 -17.94
CA MET A 141 -19.52 -5.57 -19.08
C MET A 141 -19.45 -4.06 -19.39
N ARG A 142 -20.56 -3.33 -19.24
CA ARG A 142 -20.59 -1.87 -19.39
C ARG A 142 -19.75 -1.17 -18.34
N PHE A 143 -19.82 -1.63 -17.09
CA PHE A 143 -18.97 -1.13 -16.01
C PHE A 143 -17.49 -1.41 -16.30
N ALA A 144 -17.15 -2.65 -16.65
CA ALA A 144 -15.78 -3.02 -17.01
C ALA A 144 -15.24 -2.20 -18.20
N ALA A 145 -16.07 -1.95 -19.22
CA ALA A 145 -15.69 -1.12 -20.36
C ALA A 145 -15.41 0.35 -19.96
N LYS A 146 -16.26 0.94 -19.10
CA LYS A 146 -16.03 2.28 -18.55
C LYS A 146 -14.78 2.36 -17.69
N LEU A 147 -14.53 1.34 -16.88
CA LEU A 147 -13.31 1.23 -16.07
C LEU A 147 -12.07 1.22 -16.99
N ILE A 148 -12.07 0.37 -18.02
CA ILE A 148 -10.97 0.30 -19.00
C ILE A 148 -10.73 1.67 -19.63
N ALA A 149 -11.78 2.34 -20.11
CA ALA A 149 -11.67 3.67 -20.70
C ALA A 149 -11.07 4.70 -19.72
N GLY A 150 -11.48 4.67 -18.45
CA GLY A 150 -10.92 5.55 -17.41
C GLY A 150 -9.43 5.30 -17.13
N VAL A 151 -8.99 4.04 -17.18
CA VAL A 151 -7.55 3.71 -17.03
C VAL A 151 -6.76 4.19 -18.26
N LEU A 152 -7.33 4.13 -19.46
CA LEU A 152 -6.69 4.65 -20.68
C LEU A 152 -6.63 6.18 -20.70
N ASP A 153 -7.64 6.87 -20.16
CA ASP A 153 -7.60 8.31 -19.94
C ASP A 153 -6.49 8.70 -18.96
N PHE A 154 -6.31 7.92 -17.89
CA PHE A 154 -5.17 8.07 -16.99
C PHE A 154 -3.82 7.81 -17.68
N LYS A 155 -3.72 6.71 -18.44
CA LYS A 155 -2.52 6.37 -19.21
C LYS A 155 -2.14 7.48 -20.18
N LYS A 156 -3.12 8.11 -20.83
CA LYS A 156 -2.87 9.24 -21.73
C LYS A 156 -2.08 10.34 -21.01
N MET A 157 -2.42 10.68 -19.77
CA MET A 157 -1.68 11.68 -18.99
C MET A 157 -0.25 11.24 -18.64
N ILE A 158 -0.03 9.94 -18.42
CA ILE A 158 1.31 9.38 -18.23
C ILE A 158 2.11 9.51 -19.54
N ASP A 159 1.57 9.02 -20.65
CA ASP A 159 2.25 8.99 -21.95
C ASP A 159 2.59 10.40 -22.47
N SER A 160 1.71 11.38 -22.21
CA SER A 160 1.94 12.78 -22.59
C SER A 160 2.71 13.59 -21.55
N GLU A 161 3.16 12.98 -20.45
CA GLU A 161 3.82 13.66 -19.32
C GLU A 161 3.02 14.85 -18.76
N THR A 162 1.69 14.78 -18.82
CA THR A 162 0.77 15.82 -18.33
C THR A 162 0.12 15.44 -17.00
N LEU A 163 0.56 14.34 -16.37
CA LEU A 163 0.07 13.94 -15.06
C LEU A 163 0.38 15.06 -14.04
N PRO A 164 -0.63 15.55 -13.31
CA PRO A 164 -0.46 16.52 -12.23
C PRO A 164 0.68 16.20 -11.26
N ILE A 165 1.56 17.17 -11.04
CA ILE A 165 2.55 17.07 -9.96
C ILE A 165 1.82 17.11 -8.62
N GLU A 166 2.19 16.20 -7.73
CA GLU A 166 1.67 16.17 -6.37
C GLU A 166 2.58 16.93 -5.39
N TYR A 167 1.99 17.50 -4.34
CA TYR A 167 2.70 18.27 -3.32
C TYR A 167 2.33 17.81 -1.92
N LEU A 168 3.32 17.76 -1.03
CA LEU A 168 3.14 17.56 0.41
C LEU A 168 3.76 18.73 1.17
N GLY A 169 2.97 19.45 1.97
CA GLY A 169 3.44 20.60 2.75
C GLY A 169 4.02 21.73 1.88
N GLY A 170 3.52 21.88 0.65
CA GLY A 170 4.05 22.85 -0.33
C GLY A 170 5.31 22.40 -1.06
N LYS A 171 5.84 21.20 -0.78
CA LYS A 171 7.00 20.64 -1.48
C LYS A 171 6.57 19.65 -2.58
N PRO A 172 7.20 19.69 -3.76
CA PRO A 172 6.92 18.76 -4.86
C PRO A 172 7.24 17.31 -4.47
N LEU A 173 6.51 16.35 -5.04
CA LEU A 173 6.71 14.91 -4.87
C LEU A 173 7.21 14.24 -6.16
N CYS A 174 8.09 13.26 -6.02
CA CYS A 174 8.53 12.35 -7.06
C CYS A 174 7.33 11.65 -7.71
N MET A 175 7.30 11.68 -9.04
CA MET A 175 6.23 11.11 -9.87
C MET A 175 6.63 9.76 -10.51
N ASP A 176 7.84 9.25 -10.24
CA ASP A 176 8.42 8.10 -10.95
C ASP A 176 7.55 6.84 -10.85
N GLN A 177 7.01 6.56 -9.66
CA GLN A 177 6.18 5.39 -9.40
C GLN A 177 4.97 5.29 -10.35
N TYR A 178 4.38 6.42 -10.78
CA TYR A 178 3.26 6.42 -11.74
C TYR A 178 3.65 5.87 -13.11
N TYR A 179 4.90 6.04 -13.52
CA TYR A 179 5.43 5.53 -14.79
C TYR A 179 5.82 4.05 -14.70
N GLN A 180 5.77 3.46 -13.50
CA GLN A 180 6.10 2.06 -13.25
C GLN A 180 4.87 1.13 -13.14
N ILE A 181 3.65 1.66 -12.99
CA ILE A 181 2.46 0.83 -12.71
C ILE A 181 1.75 0.25 -13.94
N LEU A 182 1.89 0.88 -15.11
CA LEU A 182 1.28 0.41 -16.36
C LEU A 182 2.31 -0.28 -17.25
N SER A 183 1.86 -1.28 -18.00
CA SER A 183 2.69 -2.07 -18.93
C SER A 183 3.87 -2.78 -18.25
N SER A 184 3.79 -2.99 -16.94
CA SER A 184 4.82 -3.64 -16.14
C SER A 184 4.38 -5.00 -15.60
N CYS A 185 5.35 -5.85 -15.29
CA CYS A 185 5.13 -7.17 -14.77
C CYS A 185 6.36 -7.64 -13.99
N ARG A 186 6.14 -8.35 -12.88
CA ARG A 186 7.19 -9.09 -12.20
C ARG A 186 7.51 -10.38 -12.95
N ILE A 187 8.75 -10.80 -12.94
CA ILE A 187 9.24 -12.01 -13.61
C ILE A 187 9.90 -12.88 -12.54
N PRO A 188 9.43 -14.11 -12.33
CA PRO A 188 10.00 -14.98 -11.32
C PRO A 188 11.39 -15.45 -11.74
N GLY A 189 12.33 -15.44 -10.81
CA GLY A 189 13.68 -15.98 -11.04
C GLY A 189 14.06 -17.05 -10.00
N PRO A 190 15.10 -17.85 -10.29
CA PRO A 190 15.48 -18.99 -9.44
C PRO A 190 16.06 -18.57 -8.07
N LYS A 191 16.68 -17.38 -7.99
CA LYS A 191 17.20 -16.80 -6.74
C LYS A 191 16.50 -15.51 -6.37
N ARG A 192 16.29 -14.66 -7.37
CA ARG A 192 15.76 -13.31 -7.28
C ARG A 192 14.82 -13.06 -8.45
N ASP A 193 13.75 -12.34 -8.22
CA ASP A 193 12.82 -11.90 -9.26
C ASP A 193 13.31 -10.61 -9.94
N THR A 194 12.72 -10.27 -11.09
CA THR A 194 12.96 -8.96 -11.73
C THR A 194 11.64 -8.29 -12.06
N VAL A 195 11.64 -6.97 -12.21
CA VAL A 195 10.49 -6.24 -12.77
C VAL A 195 10.87 -5.78 -14.18
N VAL A 196 9.95 -5.96 -15.12
CA VAL A 196 10.06 -5.40 -16.47
C VAL A 196 8.98 -4.34 -16.65
N ASN A 197 9.34 -3.23 -17.29
CA ASN A 197 8.41 -2.19 -17.70
C ASN A 197 8.46 -2.07 -19.23
N HIS A 198 7.39 -2.47 -19.90
CA HIS A 198 7.29 -2.47 -21.36
C HIS A 198 6.81 -1.14 -21.94
N ALA A 199 6.41 -0.17 -21.11
CA ALA A 199 6.18 1.20 -21.59
C ALA A 199 7.49 1.86 -22.05
N VAL A 200 8.62 1.46 -21.46
CA VAL A 200 9.96 1.96 -21.81
C VAL A 200 10.51 1.13 -22.98
N GLY A 201 10.42 1.67 -24.20
CA GLY A 201 10.93 1.02 -25.41
C GLY A 201 10.50 1.70 -26.70
N LYS A 202 10.92 1.15 -27.86
CA LYS A 202 10.59 1.72 -29.18
C LYS A 202 9.10 1.63 -29.55
N VAL A 203 8.40 0.63 -29.03
CA VAL A 203 6.97 0.37 -29.33
C VAL A 203 6.27 0.06 -28.03
N ALA A 204 5.43 0.99 -27.57
CA ALA A 204 4.61 0.80 -26.39
C ALA A 204 3.49 -0.23 -26.64
N PRO A 205 3.15 -1.08 -25.66
CA PRO A 205 2.01 -1.99 -25.77
C PRO A 205 0.68 -1.24 -25.93
N THR A 206 -0.18 -1.76 -26.82
CA THR A 206 -1.50 -1.20 -27.14
C THR A 206 -2.65 -2.10 -26.72
N HIS A 207 -2.37 -3.16 -25.96
CA HIS A 207 -3.35 -4.15 -25.55
C HIS A 207 -3.43 -4.32 -24.03
N ILE A 208 -4.60 -4.70 -23.54
CA ILE A 208 -4.79 -5.23 -22.19
C ILE A 208 -4.95 -6.75 -22.24
N THR A 209 -4.88 -7.40 -21.08
CA THR A 209 -5.31 -8.78 -20.94
C THR A 209 -6.62 -8.88 -20.20
N VAL A 210 -7.57 -9.64 -20.73
CA VAL A 210 -8.83 -9.96 -20.06
C VAL A 210 -8.81 -11.42 -19.65
N VAL A 211 -9.17 -11.73 -18.41
CA VAL A 211 -9.28 -13.10 -17.92
C VAL A 211 -10.72 -13.37 -17.45
N HIS A 212 -11.30 -14.45 -17.97
CA HIS A 212 -12.64 -14.92 -17.61
C HIS A 212 -12.63 -16.45 -17.60
N ASN A 213 -13.15 -17.06 -16.53
CA ASN A 213 -13.14 -18.52 -16.31
C ASN A 213 -11.74 -19.13 -16.54
N PHE A 214 -10.71 -18.47 -16.01
CA PHE A 214 -9.30 -18.86 -16.08
C PHE A 214 -8.64 -18.77 -17.46
N GLN A 215 -9.36 -18.23 -18.46
CA GLN A 215 -8.88 -18.11 -19.82
C GLN A 215 -8.50 -16.67 -20.12
N PHE A 216 -7.28 -16.47 -20.62
CA PHE A 216 -6.74 -15.15 -20.94
C PHE A 216 -6.98 -14.79 -22.42
N PHE A 217 -7.21 -13.52 -22.67
CA PHE A 217 -7.42 -12.94 -24.00
C PHE A 217 -6.60 -11.66 -24.14
N VAL A 218 -6.08 -11.43 -25.35
CA VAL A 218 -5.53 -10.14 -25.75
C VAL A 218 -6.68 -9.28 -26.24
N LEU A 219 -6.80 -8.08 -25.68
CA LEU A 219 -7.74 -7.06 -26.14
C LEU A 219 -6.94 -5.83 -26.53
N ASP A 220 -6.81 -5.56 -27.83
CA ASP A 220 -6.33 -4.27 -28.29
C ASP A 220 -7.31 -3.18 -27.87
N VAL A 221 -6.78 -2.09 -27.32
CA VAL A 221 -7.57 -0.98 -26.77
C VAL A 221 -7.30 0.35 -27.49
N TYR A 222 -6.60 0.28 -28.61
CA TYR A 222 -6.38 1.38 -29.54
C TYR A 222 -6.77 0.95 -30.96
N ASN A 223 -7.38 1.87 -31.70
CA ASN A 223 -7.63 1.73 -33.13
C ASN A 223 -6.31 1.83 -33.91
N SER A 224 -6.34 1.48 -35.20
CA SER A 224 -5.18 1.56 -36.09
C SER A 224 -4.64 2.98 -36.30
N ASP A 225 -5.45 4.02 -36.08
CA ASP A 225 -5.05 5.43 -36.10
C ASP A 225 -4.41 5.90 -34.79
N GLY A 226 -4.31 5.02 -33.78
CA GLY A 226 -3.77 5.32 -32.46
C GLY A 226 -4.77 5.94 -31.47
N SER A 227 -6.03 6.16 -31.86
CA SER A 227 -7.08 6.61 -30.94
C SER A 227 -7.50 5.47 -30.00
N PRO A 228 -7.82 5.74 -28.71
CA PRO A 228 -8.34 4.71 -27.81
C PRO A 228 -9.72 4.23 -28.27
N LEU A 229 -10.03 2.96 -28.03
CA LEU A 229 -11.38 2.42 -28.24
C LEU A 229 -12.40 3.14 -27.34
N THR A 230 -13.60 3.38 -27.86
CA THR A 230 -14.71 3.92 -27.06
C THR A 230 -15.26 2.87 -26.09
N VAL A 231 -16.03 3.32 -25.09
CA VAL A 231 -16.72 2.41 -24.14
C VAL A 231 -17.60 1.38 -24.85
N ASP A 232 -18.32 1.77 -25.92
CA ASP A 232 -19.13 0.85 -26.71
C ASP A 232 -18.28 -0.20 -27.44
N GLN A 233 -17.17 0.22 -28.05
CA GLN A 233 -16.24 -0.68 -28.74
C GLN A 233 -15.63 -1.69 -27.76
N ILE A 234 -15.19 -1.23 -26.59
CA ILE A 234 -14.65 -2.11 -25.53
C ILE A 234 -15.74 -3.08 -25.05
N TYR A 235 -16.96 -2.61 -24.79
CA TYR A 235 -18.09 -3.45 -24.39
C TYR A 235 -18.35 -4.58 -25.41
N MET A 236 -18.41 -4.27 -26.71
CA MET A 236 -18.60 -5.28 -27.76
C MET A 236 -17.48 -6.33 -27.75
N GLN A 237 -16.25 -5.92 -27.48
CA GLN A 237 -15.13 -6.85 -27.40
C GLN A 237 -15.17 -7.71 -26.14
N LEU A 238 -15.60 -7.16 -25.01
CA LEU A 238 -15.81 -7.93 -23.77
C LEU A 238 -16.92 -8.98 -23.94
N GLU A 239 -18.00 -8.67 -24.66
CA GLU A 239 -19.03 -9.68 -25.00
C GLU A 239 -18.45 -10.84 -25.83
N LYS A 240 -17.55 -10.56 -26.78
CA LYS A 240 -16.84 -11.60 -27.55
C LYS A 240 -15.94 -12.46 -26.65
N VAL A 241 -15.21 -11.83 -25.73
CA VAL A 241 -14.38 -12.54 -24.73
C VAL A 241 -15.25 -13.47 -23.90
N TRP A 242 -16.32 -12.95 -23.31
CA TRP A 242 -17.26 -13.71 -22.48
C TRP A 242 -17.82 -14.93 -23.21
N ASN A 243 -18.37 -14.73 -24.42
CA ASN A 243 -18.96 -15.81 -25.22
C ASN A 243 -17.92 -16.88 -25.63
N SER A 244 -16.63 -16.52 -25.68
CA SER A 244 -15.51 -17.43 -26.00
C SER A 244 -14.95 -18.18 -24.78
N SER A 245 -15.52 -17.94 -23.58
CA SER A 245 -15.04 -18.46 -22.30
C SER A 245 -16.15 -18.85 -21.32
N LEU A 246 -17.32 -19.26 -21.82
CA LEU A 246 -18.45 -19.69 -20.99
C LEU A 246 -18.15 -20.90 -20.10
N GLN A 247 -17.22 -21.76 -20.51
CA GLN A 247 -16.89 -22.98 -19.78
C GLN A 247 -15.70 -22.74 -18.85
N SER A 248 -15.82 -23.15 -17.58
CA SER A 248 -14.76 -23.13 -16.56
C SER A 248 -13.95 -24.43 -16.51
N ASN A 249 -14.02 -25.26 -17.55
CA ASN A 249 -13.33 -26.55 -17.63
C ASN A 249 -11.86 -26.47 -18.08
N LYS A 250 -11.27 -25.27 -18.06
CA LYS A 250 -9.84 -25.08 -18.38
C LYS A 250 -9.00 -25.09 -17.12
N GLU A 251 -7.77 -25.56 -17.27
CA GLU A 251 -6.82 -25.55 -16.18
C GLU A 251 -6.49 -24.11 -15.76
N PRO A 252 -6.50 -23.80 -14.45
CA PRO A 252 -6.30 -22.44 -13.96
C PRO A 252 -4.82 -22.06 -13.96
N ILE A 253 -4.23 -21.89 -15.14
CA ILE A 253 -2.79 -21.63 -15.31
C ILE A 253 -2.31 -20.41 -14.52
N GLY A 254 -3.17 -19.40 -14.35
CA GLY A 254 -2.89 -18.20 -13.59
C GLY A 254 -2.56 -18.46 -12.12
N ILE A 255 -3.08 -19.55 -11.54
CA ILE A 255 -2.84 -19.90 -10.13
C ILE A 255 -1.36 -20.24 -9.85
N LEU A 256 -0.57 -20.60 -10.86
CA LEU A 256 0.86 -20.82 -10.70
C LEU A 256 1.59 -19.59 -10.17
N THR A 257 1.11 -18.39 -10.50
CA THR A 257 1.71 -17.13 -10.07
C THR A 257 1.54 -16.83 -8.58
N SER A 258 0.67 -17.57 -7.88
CA SER A 258 0.44 -17.45 -6.44
C SER A 258 1.30 -18.38 -5.60
N GLN A 259 2.23 -19.12 -6.20
CA GLN A 259 3.14 -20.01 -5.49
C GLN A 259 4.29 -19.26 -4.81
N HIS A 260 4.97 -19.96 -3.91
CA HIS A 260 6.27 -19.52 -3.38
C HIS A 260 7.21 -19.21 -4.54
N ARG A 261 7.97 -18.11 -4.48
CA ARG A 261 8.65 -17.55 -5.66
C ARG A 261 9.71 -18.50 -6.24
N ASN A 262 10.35 -19.33 -5.42
CA ASN A 262 11.26 -20.37 -5.92
C ASN A 262 10.52 -21.47 -6.68
N THR A 263 9.34 -21.88 -6.20
CA THR A 263 8.51 -22.90 -6.85
C THR A 263 7.95 -22.35 -8.16
N TRP A 264 7.42 -21.12 -8.12
CA TRP A 264 6.95 -20.44 -9.32
C TRP A 264 8.08 -20.21 -10.33
N GLY A 265 9.27 -19.79 -9.91
CA GLY A 265 10.41 -19.63 -10.83
C GLY A 265 10.79 -20.92 -11.57
N LYS A 266 10.68 -22.09 -10.92
CA LYS A 266 10.89 -23.39 -11.57
C LYS A 266 9.76 -23.71 -12.56
N ALA A 267 8.50 -23.61 -12.11
CA ALA A 267 7.33 -23.89 -12.93
C ALA A 267 7.22 -22.92 -14.13
N TYR A 268 7.55 -21.65 -13.96
CA TYR A 268 7.62 -20.63 -15.01
C TYR A 268 8.63 -21.02 -16.09
N ASN A 269 9.86 -21.38 -15.69
CA ASN A 269 10.89 -21.80 -16.63
C ASN A 269 10.48 -23.05 -17.42
N ASN A 270 9.71 -23.96 -16.81
CA ASN A 270 9.16 -25.10 -17.53
C ASN A 270 8.03 -24.70 -18.48
N LEU A 271 7.09 -23.86 -18.02
CA LEU A 271 5.95 -23.39 -18.77
C LEU A 271 6.36 -22.73 -20.09
N ILE A 272 7.38 -21.88 -20.07
CA ILE A 272 7.83 -21.11 -21.25
C ILE A 272 8.75 -21.88 -22.20
N LYS A 273 9.00 -23.18 -21.98
CA LYS A 273 9.71 -24.03 -22.95
C LYS A 273 8.86 -24.26 -24.20
N ASP A 274 7.55 -24.39 -24.04
CA ASP A 274 6.62 -24.47 -25.16
C ASP A 274 6.44 -23.08 -25.80
N LYS A 275 6.49 -23.03 -27.14
CA LYS A 275 6.42 -21.78 -27.91
C LYS A 275 5.09 -21.04 -27.69
N THR A 276 3.97 -21.77 -27.67
CA THR A 276 2.62 -21.21 -27.50
C THR A 276 2.46 -20.62 -26.11
N ASN A 277 2.90 -21.37 -25.08
CA ASN A 277 2.88 -20.92 -23.70
C ASN A 277 3.72 -19.65 -23.53
N LYS A 278 4.93 -19.64 -24.09
CA LYS A 278 5.83 -18.48 -24.03
C LYS A 278 5.23 -17.24 -24.69
N GLU A 279 4.57 -17.40 -25.84
CA GLU A 279 3.87 -16.30 -26.52
C GLU A 279 2.70 -15.76 -25.68
N SER A 280 1.88 -16.66 -25.10
CA SER A 280 0.80 -16.30 -24.19
C SER A 280 1.30 -15.55 -22.94
N VAL A 281 2.34 -16.06 -22.28
CA VAL A 281 2.97 -15.41 -21.12
C VAL A 281 3.51 -14.03 -21.48
N ARG A 282 4.19 -13.90 -22.62
CA ARG A 282 4.72 -12.60 -23.09
C ARG A 282 3.61 -11.59 -23.36
N ALA A 283 2.47 -12.02 -23.90
CA ALA A 283 1.33 -11.15 -24.10
C ALA A 283 0.76 -10.65 -22.76
N ILE A 284 0.70 -11.49 -21.72
CA ILE A 284 0.30 -11.09 -20.36
C ILE A 284 1.32 -10.13 -19.74
N GLN A 285 2.62 -10.43 -19.84
CA GLN A 285 3.67 -9.57 -19.29
C GLN A 285 3.64 -8.17 -19.90
N LYS A 286 3.45 -8.08 -21.22
CA LYS A 286 3.41 -6.81 -21.97
C LYS A 286 2.12 -6.03 -21.87
N SER A 287 1.00 -6.63 -21.47
CA SER A 287 -0.28 -5.92 -21.47
C SER A 287 -0.23 -4.66 -20.61
N ILE A 288 -1.02 -3.62 -20.93
CA ILE A 288 -1.01 -2.38 -20.16
C ILE A 288 -1.45 -2.66 -18.71
N PHE A 289 -2.51 -3.44 -18.54
CA PHE A 289 -3.00 -3.98 -17.27
C PHE A 289 -3.87 -5.21 -17.55
N THR A 290 -4.34 -5.89 -16.51
CA THR A 290 -5.28 -7.01 -16.62
C THR A 290 -6.66 -6.64 -16.06
N VAL A 291 -7.72 -7.14 -16.70
CA VAL A 291 -9.10 -7.12 -16.18
C VAL A 291 -9.56 -8.55 -15.91
N CYS A 292 -10.02 -8.80 -14.69
CA CYS A 292 -10.54 -10.08 -14.24
C CYS A 292 -12.07 -9.99 -14.15
N LEU A 293 -12.75 -10.75 -15.00
CA LEU A 293 -14.20 -10.90 -14.96
C LEU A 293 -14.51 -12.08 -14.05
N ASP A 294 -14.94 -11.79 -12.83
CA ASP A 294 -15.03 -12.76 -11.75
C ASP A 294 -16.42 -13.37 -11.63
N ALA A 295 -16.44 -14.68 -11.38
CA ALA A 295 -17.64 -15.42 -11.02
C ALA A 295 -18.12 -15.00 -9.62
N PRO A 296 -19.42 -15.16 -9.31
CA PRO A 296 -19.95 -14.85 -7.99
C PRO A 296 -19.34 -15.77 -6.92
N MET A 297 -19.05 -15.19 -5.76
CA MET A 297 -18.61 -15.91 -4.56
C MET A 297 -19.81 -16.39 -3.73
N PRO A 298 -19.63 -17.31 -2.76
CA PRO A 298 -20.68 -17.70 -1.83
C PRO A 298 -21.34 -16.50 -1.15
N GLN A 299 -22.67 -16.55 -1.04
CA GLN A 299 -23.43 -15.54 -0.30
C GLN A 299 -23.01 -15.57 1.18
N MET A 300 -22.79 -14.39 1.74
CA MET A 300 -22.47 -14.19 3.15
C MET A 300 -23.41 -13.15 3.73
N SER A 301 -23.47 -13.07 5.07
CA SER A 301 -24.22 -11.99 5.72
C SER A 301 -23.67 -10.62 5.31
N GLU A 302 -24.54 -9.60 5.27
CA GLU A 302 -24.15 -8.22 4.93
C GLU A 302 -23.00 -7.71 5.83
N GLN A 303 -22.94 -8.15 7.09
CA GLN A 303 -21.85 -7.82 8.01
C GLN A 303 -20.48 -8.36 7.56
N ARG A 304 -20.45 -9.51 6.89
CA ARG A 304 -19.21 -10.15 6.39
C ARG A 304 -18.95 -9.84 4.92
N TYR A 305 -19.85 -9.13 4.25
CA TYR A 305 -19.72 -8.81 2.83
C TYR A 305 -18.38 -8.13 2.54
N GLN A 306 -18.05 -7.04 3.23
CA GLN A 306 -16.81 -6.30 2.99
C GLN A 306 -15.55 -7.13 3.24
N SER A 307 -15.52 -7.94 4.30
CA SER A 307 -14.42 -8.87 4.57
C SER A 307 -14.23 -9.89 3.45
N ARG A 308 -15.33 -10.46 2.94
CA ARG A 308 -15.31 -11.37 1.79
C ARG A 308 -14.79 -10.68 0.52
N VAL A 309 -15.23 -9.46 0.25
CA VAL A 309 -14.77 -8.70 -0.92
C VAL A 309 -13.28 -8.41 -0.81
N ALA A 310 -12.79 -7.96 0.35
CA ALA A 310 -11.36 -7.75 0.60
C ALA A 310 -10.54 -9.03 0.36
N ALA A 311 -11.00 -10.18 0.86
CA ALA A 311 -10.36 -11.48 0.61
C ALA A 311 -10.38 -11.87 -0.88
N GLN A 312 -11.49 -11.64 -1.59
CA GLN A 312 -11.60 -11.89 -3.03
C GLN A 312 -10.63 -11.01 -3.84
N MET A 313 -10.48 -9.73 -3.47
CA MET A 313 -9.52 -8.83 -4.12
C MET A 313 -8.08 -9.26 -3.85
N LEU A 314 -7.77 -9.63 -2.60
CA LEU A 314 -6.41 -9.98 -2.17
C LEU A 314 -5.89 -11.30 -2.76
N HIS A 315 -6.72 -12.35 -2.80
CA HIS A 315 -6.27 -13.68 -3.21
C HIS A 315 -7.27 -14.47 -4.08
N GLY A 316 -8.47 -13.95 -4.36
CA GLY A 316 -9.46 -14.60 -5.23
C GLY A 316 -10.29 -15.71 -4.56
N GLY A 317 -10.15 -15.90 -3.24
CA GLY A 317 -11.00 -16.79 -2.45
C GLY A 317 -10.62 -18.28 -2.41
N GLY A 318 -9.62 -18.73 -3.17
CA GLY A 318 -9.15 -20.12 -3.21
C GLY A 318 -9.27 -20.75 -4.59
N SER A 319 -8.71 -21.95 -4.75
CA SER A 319 -8.55 -22.60 -6.05
C SER A 319 -9.85 -22.98 -6.77
N ARG A 320 -10.96 -23.10 -6.01
CA ARG A 320 -12.29 -23.41 -6.54
C ARG A 320 -13.05 -22.18 -7.03
N TRP A 321 -12.55 -20.98 -6.69
CA TRP A 321 -13.19 -19.71 -6.94
C TRP A 321 -12.37 -18.92 -7.97
N ASN A 322 -12.01 -17.67 -7.66
CA ASN A 322 -11.42 -16.73 -8.61
C ASN A 322 -9.89 -16.65 -8.53
N SER A 323 -9.20 -17.42 -7.66
CA SER A 323 -7.72 -17.38 -7.56
C SER A 323 -7.01 -17.78 -8.85
N GLY A 324 -7.61 -18.67 -9.65
CA GLY A 324 -7.10 -19.03 -10.98
C GLY A 324 -7.37 -17.98 -12.06
N ASN A 325 -8.28 -17.03 -11.78
CA ASN A 325 -8.72 -15.97 -12.68
C ASN A 325 -7.83 -14.71 -12.50
N ARG A 326 -6.53 -14.93 -12.31
CA ARG A 326 -5.53 -13.92 -11.93
C ARG A 326 -4.19 -14.24 -12.57
N TRP A 327 -3.34 -13.23 -12.68
CA TRP A 327 -1.91 -13.35 -12.93
C TRP A 327 -1.17 -12.43 -11.96
N PHE A 328 -0.84 -12.94 -10.76
CA PHE A 328 -0.36 -12.14 -9.63
C PHE A 328 0.98 -11.42 -9.84
N ASP A 329 1.75 -11.84 -10.85
CA ASP A 329 2.94 -11.10 -11.27
C ASP A 329 2.61 -9.78 -11.98
N LYS A 330 1.38 -9.64 -12.50
CA LYS A 330 0.97 -8.43 -13.21
C LYS A 330 0.81 -7.28 -12.23
N THR A 331 1.44 -6.15 -12.53
CA THR A 331 1.47 -4.99 -11.64
C THR A 331 0.09 -4.43 -11.34
N LEU A 332 -0.83 -4.39 -12.31
CA LEU A 332 -2.21 -3.95 -12.11
C LEU A 332 -3.20 -4.99 -12.64
N GLN A 333 -4.09 -5.43 -11.74
CA GLN A 333 -5.21 -6.30 -12.07
C GLN A 333 -6.50 -5.69 -11.50
N PHE A 334 -7.36 -5.17 -12.37
CA PHE A 334 -8.71 -4.73 -11.99
C PHE A 334 -9.64 -5.93 -11.98
N ILE A 335 -10.54 -5.98 -11.00
CA ILE A 335 -11.44 -7.11 -10.76
C ILE A 335 -12.88 -6.59 -10.81
N VAL A 336 -13.72 -7.25 -11.60
CA VAL A 336 -15.15 -6.93 -11.76
C VAL A 336 -15.96 -8.22 -11.62
N GLY A 337 -16.57 -8.42 -10.45
CA GLY A 337 -17.42 -9.57 -10.17
C GLY A 337 -18.84 -9.40 -10.71
N GLU A 338 -19.49 -10.53 -11.02
CA GLU A 338 -20.89 -10.57 -11.47
C GLU A 338 -21.89 -10.06 -10.42
N ASP A 339 -21.54 -10.12 -9.14
CA ASP A 339 -22.38 -9.73 -7.99
C ASP A 339 -22.29 -8.23 -7.61
N GLY A 340 -21.65 -7.43 -8.47
CA GLY A 340 -21.40 -6.01 -8.22
C GLY A 340 -20.12 -5.74 -7.44
N THR A 341 -19.37 -6.77 -7.03
CA THR A 341 -18.06 -6.55 -6.41
C THR A 341 -17.07 -5.99 -7.40
N CYS A 342 -16.25 -5.04 -6.97
CA CYS A 342 -15.16 -4.54 -7.79
C CYS A 342 -13.99 -4.05 -6.94
N GLY A 343 -12.83 -3.99 -7.57
CA GLY A 343 -11.60 -3.67 -6.88
C GLY A 343 -10.39 -3.89 -7.76
N LEU A 344 -9.23 -3.99 -7.12
CA LEU A 344 -7.99 -4.37 -7.78
C LEU A 344 -7.06 -5.11 -6.82
N VAL A 345 -6.05 -5.74 -7.39
CA VAL A 345 -4.84 -6.18 -6.68
C VAL A 345 -3.65 -5.68 -7.48
N TYR A 346 -2.62 -5.20 -6.78
CA TYR A 346 -1.41 -4.69 -7.44
C TYR A 346 -0.15 -5.36 -6.90
N GLU A 347 0.81 -5.61 -7.79
CA GLU A 347 2.13 -6.11 -7.39
C GLU A 347 2.93 -4.94 -6.81
N HIS A 348 3.51 -5.14 -5.62
CA HIS A 348 3.98 -4.03 -4.78
C HIS A 348 5.36 -3.49 -5.19
N ALA A 349 6.14 -4.27 -5.94
CA ALA A 349 7.52 -3.89 -6.22
C ALA A 349 7.62 -2.58 -7.06
N PRO A 350 6.77 -2.31 -8.07
CA PRO A 350 6.82 -1.07 -8.85
C PRO A 350 6.39 0.20 -8.11
N ALA A 351 5.44 0.12 -7.17
CA ALA A 351 4.86 1.30 -6.55
C ALA A 351 4.26 1.04 -5.16
N GLU A 352 4.09 2.13 -4.41
CA GLU A 352 3.39 2.17 -3.12
C GLU A 352 1.87 2.41 -3.30
N GLY A 353 1.13 2.42 -2.19
CA GLY A 353 -0.31 2.72 -2.18
C GLY A 353 -0.72 4.09 -2.76
N PRO A 354 -0.03 5.23 -2.48
CA PRO A 354 -0.48 6.55 -2.93
C PRO A 354 -0.68 6.70 -4.46
N PRO A 355 0.25 6.26 -5.33
CA PRO A 355 0.00 6.25 -6.77
C PRO A 355 -1.22 5.41 -7.20
N ILE A 356 -1.45 4.28 -6.52
CA ILE A 356 -2.56 3.36 -6.81
C ILE A 356 -3.90 4.00 -6.44
N VAL A 357 -4.01 4.62 -5.26
CA VAL A 357 -5.25 5.30 -4.85
C VAL A 357 -5.53 6.54 -5.70
N PHE A 358 -4.49 7.25 -6.17
CA PHE A 358 -4.67 8.36 -7.12
C PHE A 358 -5.25 7.87 -8.46
N LEU A 359 -4.73 6.75 -8.99
CA LEU A 359 -5.29 6.11 -10.18
C LEU A 359 -6.76 5.71 -9.94
N VAL A 360 -7.07 5.09 -8.80
CA VAL A 360 -8.43 4.70 -8.42
C VAL A 360 -9.36 5.92 -8.40
N ASP A 361 -8.98 7.00 -7.73
CA ASP A 361 -9.78 8.22 -7.65
C ASP A 361 -10.04 8.81 -9.04
N HIS A 362 -9.03 8.83 -9.92
CA HIS A 362 -9.19 9.29 -11.31
C HIS A 362 -10.18 8.42 -12.09
N VAL A 363 -10.04 7.10 -12.01
CA VAL A 363 -10.90 6.15 -12.74
C VAL A 363 -12.33 6.20 -12.23
N VAL A 364 -12.54 6.25 -10.91
CA VAL A 364 -13.88 6.36 -10.31
C VAL A 364 -14.56 7.67 -10.72
N GLU A 365 -13.82 8.78 -10.74
CA GLU A 365 -14.37 10.05 -11.20
C GLU A 365 -14.65 10.04 -12.71
N TYR A 366 -13.80 9.42 -13.51
CA TYR A 366 -14.04 9.21 -14.95
C TYR A 366 -15.36 8.46 -15.19
N MET A 367 -15.60 7.37 -14.45
CA MET A 367 -16.79 6.53 -14.64
C MET A 367 -18.12 7.25 -14.34
N ARG A 368 -18.09 8.35 -13.57
CA ARG A 368 -19.27 9.20 -13.30
C ARG A 368 -19.64 10.11 -14.47
N ARG A 369 -18.74 10.33 -15.42
CA ARG A 369 -18.99 11.17 -16.60
C ARG A 369 -20.08 10.54 -17.48
N MET A 370 -20.97 11.38 -17.99
CA MET A 370 -21.88 11.01 -19.08
C MET A 370 -21.14 11.16 -20.41
N GLU A 371 -20.81 10.06 -21.07
CA GLU A 371 -20.20 10.12 -22.39
C GLU A 371 -21.26 10.22 -23.49
N VAL A 372 -21.11 11.21 -24.35
CA VAL A 372 -21.82 11.34 -25.63
C VAL A 372 -20.78 11.32 -26.76
N VAL A 373 -20.00 10.24 -26.84
CA VAL A 373 -19.04 10.03 -27.94
C VAL A 373 -19.76 9.25 -29.03
N ARG A 374 -19.77 9.77 -30.27
CA ARG A 374 -20.27 9.00 -31.41
C ARG A 374 -19.32 7.85 -31.69
N THR A 375 -19.74 6.63 -31.37
CA THR A 375 -18.98 5.42 -31.67
C THR A 375 -18.95 5.17 -33.18
N PRO A 376 -17.77 5.15 -33.82
CA PRO A 376 -17.64 4.77 -35.22
C PRO A 376 -18.06 3.31 -35.41
N MET A 377 -18.90 3.02 -36.40
CA MET A 377 -19.28 1.65 -36.74
C MET A 377 -18.20 0.98 -37.60
N THR A 378 -17.05 0.70 -36.99
CA THR A 378 -15.97 -0.06 -37.65
C THR A 378 -15.94 -1.49 -37.11
N PRO A 379 -15.86 -2.52 -37.99
CA PRO A 379 -15.70 -3.90 -37.55
C PRO A 379 -14.44 -4.08 -36.71
N LEU A 380 -14.60 -4.59 -35.49
CA LEU A 380 -13.49 -4.89 -34.58
C LEU A 380 -13.08 -6.36 -34.68
N PRO A 381 -11.77 -6.68 -34.68
CA PRO A 381 -11.28 -8.05 -34.75
C PRO A 381 -11.69 -8.86 -33.51
N MET A 382 -11.70 -10.19 -33.62
CA MET A 382 -11.93 -11.08 -32.48
C MET A 382 -10.73 -11.01 -31.52
N PRO A 383 -10.93 -10.72 -30.21
CA PRO A 383 -9.87 -10.77 -29.20
C PRO A 383 -9.13 -12.13 -29.22
N PRO A 384 -7.81 -12.16 -29.50
CA PRO A 384 -7.07 -13.42 -29.55
C PRO A 384 -7.06 -14.13 -28.19
N LYS A 385 -7.49 -15.39 -28.17
CA LYS A 385 -7.41 -16.24 -26.97
C LYS A 385 -5.97 -16.74 -26.76
N LEU A 386 -5.42 -16.47 -25.58
CA LEU A 386 -4.10 -16.95 -25.17
C LEU A 386 -4.22 -18.41 -24.74
N ARG A 387 -3.66 -19.32 -25.56
CA ARG A 387 -3.72 -20.76 -25.33
C ARG A 387 -2.53 -21.21 -24.50
N PHE A 388 -2.76 -22.22 -23.67
CA PHE A 388 -1.73 -22.89 -22.90
C PHE A 388 -1.78 -24.40 -23.18
N ASN A 389 -0.67 -24.95 -23.63
CA ASN A 389 -0.42 -26.37 -23.78
C ASN A 389 -0.07 -26.94 -22.41
N ILE A 390 -0.95 -27.79 -21.89
CA ILE A 390 -0.80 -28.39 -20.55
C ILE A 390 -0.14 -29.76 -20.68
N THR A 391 1.11 -29.86 -20.23
CA THR A 391 1.81 -31.13 -20.09
C THR A 391 1.52 -31.76 -18.71
N PRO A 392 1.83 -33.05 -18.48
CA PRO A 392 1.70 -33.66 -17.15
C PRO A 392 2.48 -32.93 -16.06
N GLU A 393 3.65 -32.36 -16.39
CA GLU A 393 4.46 -31.59 -15.45
C GLU A 393 3.80 -30.25 -15.09
N VAL A 394 3.32 -29.50 -16.10
CA VAL A 394 2.56 -28.25 -15.87
C VAL A 394 1.30 -28.52 -15.06
N LYS A 395 0.61 -29.64 -15.34
CA LYS A 395 -0.58 -30.05 -14.57
C LYS A 395 -0.23 -30.32 -13.10
N LYS A 396 0.89 -31.00 -12.83
CA LYS A 396 1.38 -31.24 -11.46
C LYS A 396 1.69 -29.93 -10.73
N ASP A 397 2.34 -28.99 -11.42
CA ASP A 397 2.62 -27.66 -10.86
C ASP A 397 1.33 -26.91 -10.51
N ILE A 398 0.31 -27.00 -11.38
CA ILE A 398 -1.02 -26.40 -11.14
C ILE A 398 -1.67 -27.02 -9.89
N GLU A 399 -1.68 -28.34 -9.76
CA GLU A 399 -2.27 -28.98 -8.57
C GLU A 399 -1.54 -28.62 -7.28
N SER A 400 -0.20 -28.53 -7.32
CA SER A 400 0.58 -28.01 -6.19
C SER A 400 0.23 -26.56 -5.85
N ALA A 401 0.08 -25.69 -6.87
CA ALA A 401 -0.36 -24.30 -6.72
C ALA A 401 -1.76 -24.17 -6.12
N LYS A 402 -2.71 -25.03 -6.50
CA LYS A 402 -4.04 -25.09 -5.89
C LYS A 402 -3.96 -25.43 -4.40
N GLN A 403 -3.17 -26.44 -4.03
CA GLN A 403 -2.97 -26.82 -2.63
C GLN A 403 -2.38 -25.68 -1.81
N ASN A 404 -1.30 -25.06 -2.27
CA ASN A 404 -0.67 -23.93 -1.58
C ASN A 404 -1.61 -22.73 -1.45
N MET A 405 -2.31 -22.35 -2.53
CA MET A 405 -3.30 -21.27 -2.47
C MET A 405 -4.41 -21.56 -1.47
N ASN A 406 -4.93 -22.79 -1.42
CA ASN A 406 -5.97 -23.14 -0.45
C ASN A 406 -5.45 -23.07 0.99
N ILE A 407 -4.22 -23.52 1.26
CA ILE A 407 -3.60 -23.38 2.59
C ILE A 407 -3.53 -21.90 2.98
N MET A 408 -2.94 -21.04 2.12
CA MET A 408 -2.83 -19.61 2.38
C MET A 408 -4.19 -18.93 2.58
N SER A 409 -5.18 -19.26 1.73
CA SER A 409 -6.50 -18.63 1.80
C SER A 409 -7.31 -19.05 3.03
N HIS A 410 -7.09 -20.26 3.55
CA HIS A 410 -7.74 -20.70 4.79
C HIS A 410 -7.02 -20.17 6.03
N ASP A 411 -5.71 -19.99 5.95
CA ASP A 411 -4.92 -19.47 7.06
C ASP A 411 -5.12 -17.96 7.26
N LEU A 412 -5.46 -17.19 6.21
CA LEU A 412 -5.69 -15.76 6.36
C LEU A 412 -7.07 -15.45 6.98
N ASP A 413 -7.08 -14.81 8.16
CA ASP A 413 -8.25 -14.15 8.73
C ASP A 413 -8.34 -12.71 8.20
N VAL A 414 -9.47 -12.34 7.60
CA VAL A 414 -9.71 -10.99 7.05
C VAL A 414 -10.96 -10.40 7.68
N ASN A 415 -10.82 -9.25 8.33
CA ASN A 415 -11.91 -8.51 8.93
C ASN A 415 -11.90 -7.04 8.51
N VAL A 416 -12.90 -6.63 7.73
CA VAL A 416 -13.13 -5.23 7.38
C VAL A 416 -14.10 -4.60 8.37
N VAL A 417 -13.64 -3.56 9.03
CA VAL A 417 -14.39 -2.76 9.99
C VAL A 417 -14.79 -1.45 9.34
N PHE A 418 -16.09 -1.30 9.11
CA PHE A 418 -16.70 0.00 8.84
C PHE A 418 -16.96 0.72 10.19
N PHE A 419 -16.21 1.77 10.47
CA PHE A 419 -16.36 2.59 11.68
C PHE A 419 -17.13 3.87 11.33
N SER A 420 -18.43 3.86 11.57
CA SER A 420 -19.36 4.92 11.17
C SER A 420 -19.61 5.99 12.23
N ASP A 421 -19.00 5.86 13.41
CA ASP A 421 -19.31 6.74 14.55
C ASP A 421 -18.72 8.15 14.36
N TYR A 422 -17.59 8.25 13.66
CA TYR A 422 -16.94 9.49 13.23
C TYR A 422 -15.77 9.18 12.26
N GLY A 423 -15.22 10.23 11.65
CA GLY A 423 -14.02 10.15 10.81
C GLY A 423 -12.99 11.21 11.20
N ARG A 424 -12.38 11.87 10.22
CA ARG A 424 -11.40 12.94 10.47
C ARG A 424 -11.98 14.16 11.20
N ASN A 425 -13.31 14.33 11.20
CA ASN A 425 -14.00 15.45 11.84
C ASN A 425 -13.70 15.57 13.35
N VAL A 426 -13.76 14.48 14.11
CA VAL A 426 -13.55 14.48 15.57
C VAL A 426 -12.11 14.86 15.96
N PRO A 427 -11.05 14.14 15.54
CA PRO A 427 -9.69 14.52 15.92
C PRO A 427 -9.34 15.94 15.47
N ARG A 428 -9.84 16.40 14.31
CA ARG A 428 -9.63 17.79 13.86
C ARG A 428 -10.31 18.82 14.76
N ALA A 429 -11.51 18.55 15.27
CA ALA A 429 -12.19 19.44 16.23
C ALA A 429 -11.37 19.63 17.51
N HIS A 430 -10.63 18.61 17.93
CA HIS A 430 -9.70 18.65 19.06
C HIS A 430 -8.26 19.03 18.68
N LYS A 431 -8.02 19.51 17.45
CA LYS A 431 -6.70 19.92 16.93
C LYS A 431 -5.65 18.80 16.88
N LEU A 432 -6.08 17.54 16.86
CA LEU A 432 -5.24 16.36 16.71
C LEU A 432 -5.14 15.94 15.24
N SER A 433 -4.00 15.34 14.87
CA SER A 433 -3.85 14.68 13.57
C SER A 433 -4.75 13.44 13.52
N PRO A 434 -5.65 13.30 12.52
CA PRO A 434 -6.49 12.11 12.42
C PRO A 434 -5.68 10.81 12.32
N ASP A 435 -4.54 10.85 11.64
CA ASP A 435 -3.66 9.69 11.46
C ASP A 435 -3.01 9.27 12.79
N ALA A 436 -2.35 10.19 13.47
CA ALA A 436 -1.78 9.95 14.81
C ALA A 436 -2.84 9.47 15.82
N PHE A 437 -4.06 10.02 15.75
CA PHE A 437 -5.16 9.61 16.60
C PHE A 437 -5.58 8.14 16.35
N ILE A 438 -5.66 7.72 15.08
CA ILE A 438 -5.94 6.32 14.72
C ILE A 438 -4.80 5.41 15.17
N GLN A 439 -3.54 5.81 14.96
CA GLN A 439 -2.37 5.04 15.40
C GLN A 439 -2.35 4.84 16.92
N MET A 440 -2.69 5.87 17.71
CA MET A 440 -2.84 5.73 19.16
C MET A 440 -4.02 4.82 19.56
N ALA A 441 -5.10 4.80 18.78
CA ALA A 441 -6.19 3.85 19.00
C ALA A 441 -5.76 2.40 18.72
N LEU A 442 -4.90 2.17 17.72
CA LEU A 442 -4.31 0.85 17.45
C LEU A 442 -3.39 0.40 18.60
N GLN A 443 -2.53 1.30 19.10
CA GLN A 443 -1.67 1.01 20.26
C GLN A 443 -2.50 0.69 21.51
N LEU A 444 -3.56 1.46 21.78
CA LEU A 444 -4.46 1.22 22.90
C LEU A 444 -5.20 -0.12 22.78
N ALA A 445 -5.71 -0.44 21.58
CA ALA A 445 -6.37 -1.71 21.32
C ALA A 445 -5.44 -2.91 21.54
N TYR A 446 -4.19 -2.80 21.06
CA TYR A 446 -3.18 -3.84 21.24
C TYR A 446 -2.83 -4.03 22.71
N PHE A 447 -2.50 -2.93 23.41
CA PHE A 447 -2.16 -2.98 24.83
C PHE A 447 -3.30 -3.56 25.68
N ARG A 448 -4.56 -3.25 25.36
CA ARG A 448 -5.72 -3.83 26.05
C ARG A 448 -5.81 -5.34 25.91
N MET A 449 -5.50 -5.87 24.74
CA MET A 449 -5.58 -7.30 24.43
C MET A 449 -4.39 -8.07 25.00
N TYR A 450 -3.17 -7.54 24.83
CA TYR A 450 -1.93 -8.28 25.10
C TYR A 450 -1.21 -7.85 26.38
N LYS A 451 -1.64 -6.75 26.99
CA LYS A 451 -1.02 -6.15 28.20
C LYS A 451 0.47 -5.80 28.04
N MET A 452 0.90 -5.63 26.79
CA MET A 452 2.25 -5.22 26.40
C MET A 452 2.20 -4.39 25.12
N CYS A 453 3.26 -3.65 24.86
CA CYS A 453 3.50 -2.99 23.58
C CYS A 453 4.13 -3.97 22.57
N CYS A 454 4.19 -3.57 21.30
CA CYS A 454 4.86 -4.35 20.27
C CYS A 454 5.52 -3.45 19.23
N SER A 455 6.52 -3.99 18.52
CA SER A 455 7.10 -3.31 17.37
C SER A 455 6.02 -3.05 16.33
N THR A 456 5.83 -1.78 15.99
CA THR A 456 4.78 -1.30 15.10
C THR A 456 5.40 -0.54 13.94
N TYR A 457 5.08 -0.97 12.72
CA TYR A 457 5.44 -0.33 11.46
C TYR A 457 4.27 0.52 10.96
N GLU A 458 4.55 1.75 10.55
CA GLU A 458 3.70 2.53 9.67
C GLU A 458 4.51 3.03 8.46
N SER A 459 3.91 2.94 7.26
CA SER A 459 4.56 3.39 6.03
C SER A 459 4.63 4.92 5.92
N ALA A 460 5.85 5.47 5.77
CA ALA A 460 6.08 6.88 5.53
C ALA A 460 6.55 7.13 4.10
N SER A 461 5.89 8.02 3.35
CA SER A 461 6.33 8.33 1.99
C SER A 461 7.60 9.18 1.97
N LEU A 462 8.61 8.72 1.22
CA LEU A 462 9.85 9.47 0.93
C LEU A 462 9.79 10.21 -0.41
N ARG A 463 8.61 10.35 -1.02
CA ARG A 463 8.47 10.96 -2.35
C ARG A 463 8.90 12.42 -2.42
N MET A 464 9.17 13.09 -1.29
CA MET A 464 9.80 14.42 -1.31
C MET A 464 11.24 14.39 -1.86
N PHE A 465 11.82 13.20 -2.03
CA PHE A 465 13.14 12.97 -2.61
C PHE A 465 13.05 12.24 -3.95
N ALA A 466 14.03 12.48 -4.82
CA ALA A 466 14.15 11.78 -6.09
C ALA A 466 14.14 10.25 -5.90
N LEU A 467 13.29 9.55 -6.66
CA LEU A 467 13.09 8.09 -6.58
C LEU A 467 12.70 7.57 -5.18
N GLY A 468 12.20 8.44 -4.31
CA GLY A 468 11.80 8.10 -2.95
C GLY A 468 10.64 7.10 -2.92
N ARG A 469 10.79 6.07 -2.07
CA ARG A 469 9.78 5.05 -1.78
C ARG A 469 9.22 5.26 -0.38
N THR A 470 9.68 4.48 0.60
CA THR A 470 9.19 4.53 1.97
C THR A 470 10.29 4.47 3.01
N ASP A 471 10.02 5.06 4.17
CA ASP A 471 10.69 4.78 5.44
C ASP A 471 9.64 4.28 6.45
N THR A 472 10.08 3.97 7.67
CA THR A 472 9.22 3.51 8.76
C THR A 472 8.91 4.65 9.73
N ILE A 473 7.63 4.84 10.06
CA ILE A 473 7.20 5.50 11.30
C ILE A 473 6.99 4.40 12.35
N ARG A 474 7.53 4.61 13.55
CA ARG A 474 7.36 3.67 14.66
C ARG A 474 6.33 4.22 15.63
N SER A 475 5.12 3.67 15.54
CA SER A 475 3.97 4.16 16.32
C SER A 475 4.05 3.78 17.80
N CYS A 476 4.83 2.75 18.13
CA CYS A 476 5.15 2.40 19.51
C CYS A 476 6.31 3.27 20.00
N SER A 477 6.03 4.10 21.01
CA SER A 477 6.99 4.97 21.68
C SER A 477 6.69 5.04 23.19
N ASN A 478 7.60 5.64 23.96
CA ASN A 478 7.39 5.92 25.38
C ASN A 478 6.12 6.74 25.63
N GLU A 479 5.84 7.73 24.78
CA GLU A 479 4.62 8.53 24.89
C GLU A 479 3.36 7.69 24.63
N SER A 480 3.39 6.80 23.64
CA SER A 480 2.28 5.87 23.41
C SER A 480 2.09 4.93 24.59
N LEU A 481 3.18 4.40 25.18
CA LEU A 481 3.13 3.49 26.33
C LEU A 481 2.53 4.20 27.55
N ASN A 482 3.02 5.40 27.85
CA ASN A 482 2.51 6.23 28.94
C ASN A 482 1.01 6.54 28.77
N PHE A 483 0.58 6.84 27.55
CA PHE A 483 -0.83 7.06 27.25
C PHE A 483 -1.67 5.80 27.48
N VAL A 484 -1.30 4.65 26.90
CA VAL A 484 -2.11 3.43 27.00
C VAL A 484 -2.19 2.91 28.43
N GLN A 485 -1.09 3.01 29.21
CA GLN A 485 -1.08 2.68 30.63
C GLN A 485 -2.00 3.60 31.43
N ALA A 486 -1.90 4.92 31.24
CA ALA A 486 -2.77 5.87 31.94
C ALA A 486 -4.25 5.71 31.55
N MET A 487 -4.54 5.37 30.29
CA MET A 487 -5.90 5.13 29.83
C MET A 487 -6.56 3.99 30.61
N GLU A 488 -5.80 2.92 30.90
CA GLU A 488 -6.26 1.73 31.60
C GLU A 488 -6.19 1.84 33.13
N ASP A 489 -5.54 2.87 33.68
CA ASP A 489 -5.48 3.11 35.12
C ASP A 489 -6.74 3.89 35.59
N PRO A 490 -7.60 3.30 36.45
CA PRO A 490 -8.79 3.99 36.97
C PRO A 490 -8.44 5.08 37.99
N ALA A 491 -7.24 5.09 38.58
CA ALA A 491 -6.80 6.12 39.51
C ALA A 491 -6.38 7.42 38.80
N LYS A 492 -6.09 7.36 37.49
CA LYS A 492 -5.66 8.51 36.70
C LYS A 492 -6.85 9.41 36.33
N PRO A 493 -6.80 10.73 36.61
CA PRO A 493 -7.86 11.65 36.20
C PRO A 493 -7.96 11.78 34.67
N ASN A 494 -9.17 12.00 34.15
CA ASN A 494 -9.39 12.20 32.71
C ASN A 494 -8.52 13.33 32.12
N ALA A 495 -8.28 14.41 32.89
CA ALA A 495 -7.40 15.49 32.46
C ALA A 495 -5.96 15.04 32.19
N GLU A 496 -5.43 14.11 33.00
CA GLU A 496 -4.09 13.54 32.81
C GLU A 496 -4.09 12.59 31.59
N LYS A 497 -5.12 11.75 31.44
CA LYS A 497 -5.28 10.87 30.27
C LYS A 497 -5.34 11.66 28.96
N VAL A 498 -6.07 12.77 28.92
CA VAL A 498 -6.13 13.67 27.74
C VAL A 498 -4.76 14.30 27.47
N PHE A 499 -4.05 14.74 28.50
CA PHE A 499 -2.72 15.31 28.35
C PHE A 499 -1.74 14.27 27.75
N LEU A 500 -1.77 13.04 28.22
CA LEU A 500 -0.92 11.96 27.70
C LEU A 500 -1.31 11.55 26.28
N LEU A 501 -2.62 11.52 25.95
CA LEU A 501 -3.09 11.32 24.58
C LEU A 501 -2.57 12.39 23.62
N ASP A 502 -2.65 13.66 24.00
CA ASP A 502 -2.14 14.79 23.21
C ASP A 502 -0.62 14.65 22.99
N LYS A 503 0.12 14.31 24.05
CA LYS A 503 1.56 14.06 23.96
C LYS A 503 1.92 12.90 23.04
N ALA A 504 1.21 11.79 23.12
CA ALA A 504 1.42 10.64 22.25
C ALA A 504 1.10 10.97 20.78
N CYS A 505 0.01 11.69 20.52
CA CYS A 505 -0.33 12.16 19.18
C CYS A 505 0.70 13.18 18.64
N GLN A 506 1.23 14.05 19.50
CA GLN A 506 2.27 15.00 19.13
C GLN A 506 3.58 14.27 18.78
N ALA A 507 4.04 13.35 19.62
CA ALA A 507 5.24 12.56 19.38
C ALA A 507 5.13 11.75 18.08
N HIS A 508 3.99 11.10 17.85
CA HIS A 508 3.72 10.40 16.59
C HIS A 508 3.83 11.34 15.39
N ARG A 509 3.22 12.53 15.45
CA ARG A 509 3.31 13.52 14.37
C ARG A 509 4.75 13.99 14.14
N GLU A 510 5.56 14.10 15.19
CA GLU A 510 6.99 14.41 15.08
C GLU A 510 7.76 13.27 14.40
N TYR A 511 7.47 12.01 14.74
CA TYR A 511 8.02 10.84 14.02
C TYR A 511 7.61 10.82 12.55
N THR A 512 6.34 11.07 12.24
CA THR A 512 5.86 11.23 10.85
C THR A 512 6.63 12.33 10.12
N HIS A 513 6.79 13.50 10.76
CA HIS A 513 7.52 14.62 10.16
C HIS A 513 8.99 14.27 9.90
N MET A 514 9.66 13.59 10.84
CA MET A 514 11.03 13.13 10.66
C MET A 514 11.14 12.12 9.52
N ALA A 515 10.23 11.15 9.45
CA ALA A 515 10.25 10.11 8.42
C ALA A 515 10.08 10.69 7.01
N ILE A 516 9.08 11.54 6.77
CA ILE A 516 8.86 12.14 5.43
C ILE A 516 10.01 13.07 5.00
N HIS A 517 10.80 13.58 5.95
CA HIS A 517 12.00 14.38 5.71
C HIS A 517 13.29 13.56 5.66
N GLY A 518 13.18 12.23 5.56
CA GLY A 518 14.34 11.33 5.43
C GLY A 518 15.23 11.32 6.68
N GLN A 519 14.63 11.48 7.86
CA GLN A 519 15.31 11.48 9.16
C GLN A 519 14.87 10.33 10.07
N ALA A 520 14.07 9.39 9.57
CA ALA A 520 13.79 8.13 10.26
C ALA A 520 15.02 7.21 10.27
N ILE A 521 14.95 6.14 11.04
CA ILE A 521 16.12 5.31 11.37
C ILE A 521 16.18 4.00 10.61
N ASP A 522 15.04 3.39 10.28
CA ASP A 522 14.95 2.03 9.76
C ASP A 522 15.70 1.85 8.44
N ARG A 523 15.46 2.73 7.46
CA ARG A 523 16.19 2.63 6.19
C ARG A 523 17.67 2.94 6.36
N HIS A 524 18.04 3.80 7.30
CA HIS A 524 19.45 4.07 7.60
C HIS A 524 20.15 2.84 8.21
N LEU A 525 19.52 2.19 9.20
CA LEU A 525 20.02 0.93 9.79
C LEU A 525 20.16 -0.16 8.72
N LEU A 526 19.15 -0.32 7.86
CA LEU A 526 19.22 -1.23 6.71
C LEU A 526 20.39 -0.86 5.78
N GLY A 527 20.56 0.42 5.46
CA GLY A 527 21.66 0.91 4.62
C GLY A 527 23.03 0.55 5.18
N LEU A 528 23.25 0.75 6.48
CA LEU A 528 24.49 0.39 7.17
C LEU A 528 24.73 -1.13 7.15
N LYS A 529 23.68 -1.93 7.39
CA LYS A 529 23.73 -3.39 7.32
C LYS A 529 24.10 -3.88 5.91
N LEU A 530 23.45 -3.35 4.88
CA LEU A 530 23.74 -3.72 3.49
C LEU A 530 25.11 -3.22 3.03
N GLN A 531 25.56 -2.06 3.52
CA GLN A 531 26.92 -1.57 3.27
C GLN A 531 27.98 -2.52 3.83
N ALA A 532 27.76 -3.07 5.05
CA ALA A 532 28.68 -4.05 5.64
C ALA A 532 28.78 -5.33 4.79
N ILE A 533 27.66 -5.78 4.22
CA ILE A 533 27.60 -6.92 3.29
C ILE A 533 28.34 -6.60 1.99
N GLU A 534 28.11 -5.42 1.40
CA GLU A 534 28.75 -4.99 0.14
C GLU A 534 30.28 -4.89 0.31
N GLU A 535 30.76 -4.50 1.49
CA GLU A 535 32.19 -4.44 1.84
C GLU A 535 32.80 -5.79 2.25
N LEU A 536 32.02 -6.87 2.24
CA LEU A 536 32.47 -8.23 2.64
C LEU A 536 33.07 -8.27 4.06
N THR A 537 32.54 -7.44 4.95
CA THR A 537 32.95 -7.41 6.36
C THR A 537 32.10 -8.35 7.20
N SER A 538 32.58 -8.71 8.40
CA SER A 538 31.76 -9.40 9.39
C SER A 538 30.53 -8.55 9.74
N MET A 539 29.37 -9.18 9.83
CA MET A 539 28.15 -8.49 10.24
C MET A 539 28.37 -7.81 11.60
N PRO A 540 28.16 -6.48 11.71
CA PRO A 540 28.28 -5.79 12.99
C PRO A 540 27.34 -6.38 14.05
N GLU A 541 27.83 -6.54 15.28
CA GLU A 541 27.09 -7.18 16.37
C GLU A 541 25.74 -6.51 16.66
N ILE A 542 25.64 -5.20 16.47
CA ILE A 542 24.38 -4.46 16.63
C ILE A 542 23.25 -4.95 15.72
N PHE A 543 23.56 -5.55 14.56
CA PHE A 543 22.57 -6.14 13.65
C PHE A 543 22.31 -7.62 13.90
N MET A 544 23.04 -8.24 14.82
CA MET A 544 22.86 -9.60 15.31
C MET A 544 22.24 -9.65 16.72
N ASP A 545 22.10 -8.48 17.36
CA ASP A 545 21.49 -8.32 18.67
C ASP A 545 20.01 -8.73 18.68
N THR A 546 19.57 -9.33 19.79
CA THR A 546 18.17 -9.70 20.02
C THR A 546 17.27 -8.47 19.93
N ALA A 547 17.73 -7.31 20.41
CA ALA A 547 17.01 -6.05 20.30
C ALA A 547 16.71 -5.65 18.85
N TYR A 548 17.64 -5.89 17.92
CA TYR A 548 17.42 -5.62 16.50
C TYR A 548 16.40 -6.60 15.90
N ALA A 549 16.43 -7.87 16.31
CA ALA A 549 15.42 -8.84 15.90
C ALA A 549 14.01 -8.44 16.39
N VAL A 550 13.87 -8.03 17.65
CA VAL A 550 12.59 -7.52 18.21
C VAL A 550 12.12 -6.28 17.46
N ALA A 551 13.03 -5.34 17.19
CA ALA A 551 12.70 -4.10 16.48
C ALA A 551 12.20 -4.33 15.06
N GLU A 552 12.73 -5.33 14.33
CA GLU A 552 12.33 -5.65 12.95
C GLU A 552 11.16 -6.65 12.88
N HIS A 553 10.69 -7.18 14.02
CA HIS A 553 9.58 -8.12 14.11
C HIS A 553 8.24 -7.39 14.34
N PHE A 554 7.69 -6.84 13.25
CA PHE A 554 6.50 -5.99 13.27
C PHE A 554 5.19 -6.77 13.50
N HIS A 555 4.82 -6.96 14.76
CA HIS A 555 3.52 -7.54 15.15
C HIS A 555 2.35 -6.67 14.67
N LEU A 556 2.54 -5.36 14.51
CA LEU A 556 1.59 -4.48 13.84
C LEU A 556 2.24 -3.86 12.60
N SER A 557 1.83 -4.28 11.41
CA SER A 557 2.18 -3.63 10.15
C SER A 557 1.01 -2.78 9.67
N THR A 558 1.21 -1.47 9.57
CA THR A 558 0.13 -0.51 9.34
C THR A 558 0.39 0.42 8.15
N SER A 559 -0.69 0.88 7.51
CA SER A 559 -0.60 1.86 6.42
C SER A 559 -1.89 2.65 6.27
N GLN A 560 -1.76 3.97 6.13
CA GLN A 560 -2.86 4.84 5.77
C GLN A 560 -3.05 4.88 4.23
N ALA A 561 -4.26 4.57 3.76
CA ALA A 561 -4.68 4.76 2.37
C ALA A 561 -5.55 6.02 2.26
N GLY A 562 -4.94 7.18 1.97
CA GLY A 562 -5.63 8.47 1.88
C GLY A 562 -6.43 8.72 0.60
N ALA A 563 -7.33 7.81 0.22
CA ALA A 563 -8.15 7.93 -1.00
C ALA A 563 -9.34 8.90 -0.83
N LYS A 564 -9.81 9.52 -1.92
CA LYS A 564 -11.11 10.23 -1.93
C LYS A 564 -12.27 9.27 -2.15
N THR A 565 -12.03 8.20 -2.88
CA THR A 565 -12.95 7.10 -3.08
C THR A 565 -13.15 6.38 -1.76
N ASP A 566 -14.41 6.01 -1.47
CA ASP A 566 -14.79 5.22 -0.30
C ASP A 566 -14.36 3.75 -0.48
N CYS A 567 -13.05 3.51 -0.46
CA CYS A 567 -12.44 2.21 -0.64
C CYS A 567 -11.68 1.76 0.60
N VAL A 568 -11.33 0.48 0.64
CA VAL A 568 -10.45 -0.09 1.65
C VAL A 568 -9.34 -0.91 0.98
N MET A 569 -8.09 -0.65 1.37
CA MET A 569 -6.94 -1.46 0.98
C MET A 569 -6.68 -2.51 2.06
N CYS A 570 -6.15 -3.68 1.69
CA CYS A 570 -5.77 -4.74 2.62
C CYS A 570 -4.51 -5.47 2.15
N PHE A 571 -3.75 -6.01 3.08
CA PHE A 571 -2.55 -6.82 2.87
C PHE A 571 -2.40 -7.76 4.08
N GLY A 572 -1.72 -8.89 3.91
CA GLY A 572 -1.48 -9.83 5.01
C GLY A 572 -0.47 -9.31 6.05
N PRO A 573 -0.41 -9.91 7.25
CA PRO A 573 0.62 -9.58 8.25
C PRO A 573 2.04 -9.80 7.73
N MET A 574 3.01 -9.05 8.27
CA MET A 574 4.44 -9.22 7.93
C MET A 574 5.09 -10.39 8.68
N VAL A 575 4.54 -10.78 9.82
CA VAL A 575 5.02 -11.87 10.69
C VAL A 575 3.86 -12.82 11.03
N PRO A 576 4.12 -14.12 11.30
CA PRO A 576 3.08 -15.12 11.53
C PRO A 576 2.11 -14.83 12.69
N ASP A 577 2.60 -14.15 13.72
CA ASP A 577 1.95 -13.78 14.98
C ASP A 577 1.58 -12.29 15.04
N GLY A 578 1.43 -11.66 13.87
CA GLY A 578 1.12 -10.25 13.74
C GLY A 578 -0.20 -9.95 13.04
N TYR A 579 -0.43 -8.66 12.84
CA TYR A 579 -1.57 -8.13 12.10
C TYR A 579 -1.10 -7.24 10.94
N GLY A 580 -1.84 -7.32 9.85
CA GLY A 580 -1.85 -6.31 8.79
C GLY A 580 -3.03 -5.36 8.99
N VAL A 581 -2.79 -4.06 9.07
CA VAL A 581 -3.85 -3.06 9.30
C VAL A 581 -3.74 -1.95 8.28
N CYS A 582 -4.78 -1.74 7.48
CA CYS A 582 -4.84 -0.61 6.57
C CYS A 582 -6.13 0.16 6.76
N TYR A 583 -6.05 1.48 6.74
CA TYR A 583 -7.21 2.33 7.00
C TYR A 583 -7.31 3.51 6.03
N ASN A 584 -8.55 3.83 5.66
CA ASN A 584 -8.90 5.01 4.87
C ASN A 584 -9.80 5.92 5.73
N PRO A 585 -9.25 7.01 6.29
CA PRO A 585 -10.01 7.92 7.13
C PRO A 585 -10.80 8.93 6.27
N MET A 586 -12.11 8.73 6.21
CA MET A 586 -13.06 9.62 5.55
C MET A 586 -13.44 10.78 6.48
N THR A 587 -14.35 11.66 6.05
CA THR A 587 -14.70 12.84 6.86
C THR A 587 -15.48 12.45 8.12
N ASP A 588 -16.43 11.53 7.99
CA ASP A 588 -17.42 11.14 8.98
C ASP A 588 -17.39 9.65 9.35
N HIS A 589 -16.55 8.85 8.70
CA HIS A 589 -16.32 7.44 9.01
C HIS A 589 -14.86 7.04 8.71
N ILE A 590 -14.50 5.80 9.06
CA ILE A 590 -13.18 5.21 8.78
C ILE A 590 -13.39 3.77 8.27
N ASN A 591 -12.80 3.46 7.12
CA ASN A 591 -12.71 2.08 6.65
C ASN A 591 -11.40 1.48 7.17
N ILE A 592 -11.46 0.32 7.83
CA ILE A 592 -10.28 -0.36 8.37
C ILE A 592 -10.30 -1.82 7.94
N ALA A 593 -9.29 -2.28 7.22
CA ALA A 593 -9.05 -3.71 7.00
C ALA A 593 -8.01 -4.20 8.01
N ILE A 594 -8.33 -5.31 8.66
CA ILE A 594 -7.46 -5.99 9.61
C ILE A 594 -7.30 -7.43 9.12
N THR A 595 -6.07 -7.91 9.06
CA THR A 595 -5.76 -9.30 8.74
C THR A 595 -4.88 -9.93 9.81
N ALA A 596 -5.02 -11.24 10.02
CA ALA A 596 -4.20 -12.06 10.91
C ALA A 596 -4.01 -13.46 10.28
N PHE A 597 -3.17 -14.31 10.87
CA PHE A 597 -3.06 -15.72 10.47
C PHE A 597 -3.70 -16.63 11.52
N ASN A 598 -4.63 -17.48 11.09
CA ASN A 598 -5.34 -18.46 11.90
C ASN A 598 -4.38 -19.50 12.52
N SER A 599 -3.19 -19.68 11.96
CA SER A 599 -2.13 -20.52 12.53
C SER A 599 -1.59 -20.00 13.87
N CYS A 600 -1.79 -18.72 14.20
CA CYS A 600 -1.42 -18.13 15.48
C CYS A 600 -2.67 -17.97 16.35
N GLU A 601 -2.80 -18.81 17.38
CA GLU A 601 -3.95 -18.82 18.29
C GLU A 601 -4.11 -17.52 19.08
N GLU A 602 -3.05 -16.72 19.19
CA GLU A 602 -3.03 -15.43 19.89
C GLU A 602 -3.61 -14.29 19.03
N THR A 603 -3.69 -14.45 17.71
CA THR A 603 -4.15 -13.40 16.79
C THR A 603 -5.54 -13.66 16.21
N HIS A 604 -6.38 -12.63 16.19
CA HIS A 604 -7.76 -12.72 15.74
C HIS A 604 -8.22 -11.38 15.16
N ALA A 605 -8.34 -11.26 13.83
CA ALA A 605 -8.63 -9.99 13.16
C ALA A 605 -9.98 -9.40 13.60
N ALA A 606 -10.98 -10.26 13.84
CA ALA A 606 -12.28 -9.85 14.35
C ALA A 606 -12.23 -9.32 15.79
N ASN A 607 -11.42 -9.92 16.67
CA ASN A 607 -11.29 -9.51 18.07
C ASN A 607 -10.52 -8.19 18.15
N PHE A 608 -9.40 -8.10 17.42
CA PHE A 608 -8.63 -6.87 17.31
C PHE A 608 -9.48 -5.74 16.72
N GLY A 609 -10.27 -5.99 15.68
CA GLY A 609 -11.20 -5.03 15.12
C GLY A 609 -12.25 -4.50 16.13
N ARG A 610 -12.77 -5.36 17.02
CA ARG A 610 -13.65 -4.91 18.12
C ARG A 610 -12.88 -4.04 19.12
N GLY A 611 -11.64 -4.43 19.45
CA GLY A 611 -10.73 -3.65 20.29
C GLY A 611 -10.47 -2.25 19.73
N VAL A 612 -10.17 -2.15 18.43
CA VAL A 612 -9.94 -0.87 17.72
C VAL A 612 -11.19 0.00 17.73
N LYS A 613 -12.38 -0.55 17.42
CA LYS A 613 -13.64 0.21 17.51
C LYS A 613 -13.87 0.77 18.91
N LYS A 614 -13.61 -0.05 19.94
CA LYS A 614 -13.74 0.38 21.34
C LYS A 614 -12.71 1.46 21.70
N ALA A 615 -11.44 1.29 21.32
CA ALA A 615 -10.40 2.28 21.57
C ALA A 615 -10.73 3.64 20.95
N LEU A 616 -11.17 3.66 19.68
CA LEU A 616 -11.64 4.87 19.00
C LEU A 616 -12.80 5.55 19.74
N ARG A 617 -13.80 4.79 20.20
CA ARG A 617 -14.94 5.33 20.96
C ARG A 617 -14.49 5.91 22.30
N ASP A 618 -13.71 5.16 23.05
CA ASP A 618 -13.26 5.56 24.38
C ASP A 618 -12.37 6.82 24.31
N MET A 619 -11.50 6.93 23.30
CA MET A 619 -10.69 8.13 23.08
C MET A 619 -11.53 9.36 22.74
N ARG A 620 -12.62 9.19 21.98
CA ARG A 620 -13.59 10.27 21.72
C ARG A 620 -14.31 10.68 23.02
N SER A 621 -14.86 9.72 23.77
CA SER A 621 -15.53 9.99 25.04
C SER A 621 -14.63 10.72 26.02
N LEU A 622 -13.36 10.31 26.14
CA LEU A 622 -12.37 10.97 26.97
C LEU A 622 -12.20 12.47 26.62
N LEU A 623 -12.14 12.79 25.32
CA LEU A 623 -12.00 14.17 24.84
C LEU A 623 -13.26 15.01 25.11
N GLU A 624 -14.45 14.45 24.85
CA GLU A 624 -15.73 15.13 25.03
C GLU A 624 -16.05 15.39 26.52
N GLU A 625 -15.88 14.38 27.38
CA GLU A 625 -16.13 14.49 28.84
C GLU A 625 -15.20 15.52 29.48
N THR A 626 -13.93 15.54 29.10
CA THR A 626 -12.95 16.50 29.65
C THR A 626 -13.18 17.93 29.15
N ALA A 627 -13.67 18.10 27.92
CA ALA A 627 -14.04 19.41 27.39
C ALA A 627 -15.24 20.00 28.12
N ASN A 628 -16.25 19.17 28.39
CA ASN A 628 -17.45 19.58 29.14
C ASN A 628 -17.15 19.91 30.60
N ALA A 629 -16.21 19.22 31.25
CA ALA A 629 -15.80 19.52 32.62
C ALA A 629 -15.01 20.84 32.78
N LYS A 630 -14.56 21.46 31.67
CA LYS A 630 -13.86 22.76 31.66
C LYS A 630 -14.79 23.94 31.37
N GLN A 631 -16.02 23.67 30.93
CA GLN A 631 -17.10 24.65 30.77
C GLN A 631 -17.90 24.73 32.07
#